data_AF-A0A355EYT1-F1
#
_entry.id   AF-A0A355EYT1-F1
#
_cell.length_a   1.000
_cell.length_b   1.000
_cell.length_c   1.000
_cell.angle_alpha   90.00
_cell.angle_beta   90.00
_cell.angle_gamma   90.00
#
_symmetry.space_group_name_H-M   'P 1'
#
loop_
_entity.id
_entity.type
_entity.pdbx_description
1 polymer ?
#
loop_
_entity_poly.entity_id
_entity_poly.type
_entity_poly.pdbx_seq_one_letter_code
_entity_poly.pdbx_strand_id
1 'polypeptide(L)'
;ERIKARGERATPALVEKELARLERGRAALDALEAIRAAGGTAVWHQLDLRDGAAVHRAIDRVRAEHGRVDLLLHAGGLEISRKLPGKTPEEYDLVFDVKA
;
A
#
# COMPACT_ATOMS: atom_id res chain seq x y z
N GLU A 1 -22.82 7.32 -3.05
CA GLU A 1 -22.90 8.50 -3.94
C GLU A 1 -21.73 8.68 -4.91
N ARG A 2 -20.45 8.63 -4.51
CA ARG A 2 -19.31 8.83 -5.45
C ARG A 2 -19.29 7.90 -6.67
N ILE A 3 -19.56 6.60 -6.49
CA ILE A 3 -19.61 5.63 -7.60
C ILE A 3 -20.76 5.96 -8.56
N LYS A 4 -21.96 6.23 -8.02
CA LYS A 4 -23.13 6.64 -8.83
C LYS A 4 -22.89 7.96 -9.57
N ALA A 5 -22.20 8.91 -8.94
CA ALA A 5 -21.86 10.20 -9.54
C ALA A 5 -20.91 10.07 -10.76
N ARG A 6 -20.18 8.95 -10.88
CA ARG A 6 -19.38 8.62 -12.08
C ARG A 6 -20.18 7.88 -13.16
N GLY A 7 -21.50 7.74 -13.00
CA GLY A 7 -22.37 7.01 -13.91
C GLY A 7 -22.31 5.49 -13.77
N GLU A 8 -21.57 4.98 -12.78
CA GLU A 8 -21.40 3.55 -12.54
C GLU A 8 -22.51 3.00 -11.62
N ARG A 9 -23.00 1.79 -11.90
CA ARG A 9 -23.84 1.05 -10.96
C ARG A 9 -22.99 0.64 -9.76
N ALA A 10 -23.37 1.09 -8.56
CA ALA A 10 -22.71 0.71 -7.31
C ALA A 10 -23.01 -0.75 -6.93
N THR A 11 -22.32 -1.71 -7.55
CA THR A 11 -22.39 -3.12 -7.17
C THR A 11 -21.69 -3.35 -5.83
N PRO A 12 -22.05 -4.39 -5.06
CA PRO A 12 -21.37 -4.70 -3.80
C PRO A 12 -19.84 -4.80 -3.97
N ALA A 13 -19.36 -5.52 -4.99
CA ALA A 13 -17.93 -5.66 -5.24
C ALA A 13 -17.20 -4.33 -5.50
N LEU A 14 -17.83 -3.38 -6.21
CA LEU A 14 -17.24 -2.05 -6.45
C LEU A 14 -17.25 -1.19 -5.18
N VAL A 15 -18.31 -1.29 -4.37
CA VAL A 15 -18.39 -0.60 -3.07
C VAL A 15 -17.32 -1.12 -2.12
N GLU A 16 -17.19 -2.44 -1.97
CA GLU A 16 -16.16 -3.08 -1.14
C GLU A 16 -14.75 -2.68 -1.59
N LYS A 17 -14.48 -2.67 -2.90
CA LYS A 17 -13.18 -2.25 -3.44
C LYS A 17 -12.83 -0.80 -3.08
N GLU A 18 -13.78 0.12 -3.21
CA GLU A 18 -13.57 1.53 -2.85
C GLU A 18 -13.46 1.73 -1.33
N LEU A 19 -14.27 1.01 -0.55
CA LEU A 19 -14.21 1.03 0.91
C LEU A 19 -12.84 0.57 1.40
N ALA A 20 -12.38 -0.61 0.94
CA ALA A 20 -11.08 -1.15 1.31
C ALA A 20 -9.92 -0.21 0.95
N ARG A 21 -10.04 0.55 -0.15
CA ARG A 21 -9.05 1.58 -0.51
C ARG A 21 -9.02 2.72 0.50
N LEU A 22 -10.19 3.19 0.95
CA LEU A 22 -10.29 4.25 1.96
C LEU A 22 -9.81 3.77 3.32
N GLU A 23 -10.17 2.56 3.73
CA GLU A 23 -9.74 1.94 4.99
C GLU A 23 -8.22 1.78 5.04
N ARG A 24 -7.58 1.31 3.96
CA ARG A 24 -6.11 1.26 3.89
C ARG A 24 -5.46 2.63 4.04
N GLY A 25 -6.02 3.65 3.39
CA GLY A 25 -5.54 5.03 3.55
C GLY A 25 -5.72 5.55 4.97
N ARG A 26 -6.85 5.23 5.62
CA ARG A 26 -7.12 5.60 7.01
C ARG A 26 -6.15 4.90 7.97
N ALA A 27 -5.94 3.59 7.81
CA ALA A 27 -5.02 2.83 8.64
C ALA A 27 -3.58 3.36 8.54
N ALA A 28 -3.14 3.76 7.35
CA ALA A 28 -1.83 4.41 7.18
C ALA A 28 -1.76 5.74 7.93
N LEU A 29 -2.81 6.58 7.85
CA LEU A 29 -2.87 7.83 8.59
C LEU A 29 -2.86 7.60 10.10
N ASP A 30 -3.68 6.68 10.60
CA ASP A 30 -3.75 6.33 12.03
C ASP A 30 -2.39 5.85 12.55
N ALA A 31 -1.63 5.08 11.76
CA ALA A 31 -0.28 4.66 12.12
C ALA A 31 0.70 5.85 12.22
N LEU A 32 0.66 6.80 11.27
CA LEU A 32 1.48 8.01 11.31
C LEU A 32 1.14 8.88 12.54
N GLU A 33 -0.16 9.02 12.85
CA GLU A 33 -0.64 9.76 14.00
C GLU A 33 -0.22 9.10 15.32
N ALA A 34 -0.30 7.77 15.42
CA ALA A 34 0.13 7.02 16.60
C ALA A 34 1.63 7.19 16.88
N ILE A 35 2.49 7.14 15.84
CA ILE A 35 3.93 7.39 15.99
C ILE A 35 4.18 8.79 16.53
N ARG A 36 3.49 9.80 15.98
CA ARG A 36 3.64 11.21 16.40
C ARG A 36 3.14 11.41 17.83
N ALA A 37 2.02 10.81 18.20
CA ALA A 37 1.47 10.87 19.56
C ALA A 37 2.40 10.23 20.59
N ALA A 38 3.16 9.21 20.21
CA ALA A 38 4.21 8.60 21.03
C ALA A 38 5.50 9.44 21.11
N GLY A 39 5.55 10.63 20.49
CA GLY A 39 6.72 11.52 20.46
C GLY A 39 7.71 11.23 19.32
N GLY A 40 7.37 10.33 18.40
CA GLY A 40 8.18 10.01 17.24
C GLY A 40 7.97 10.95 16.05
N THR A 41 8.84 10.85 15.04
CA THR A 41 8.65 11.49 13.73
C THR A 41 8.19 10.46 12.71
N ALA A 42 7.20 10.82 11.89
CA ALA A 42 6.65 9.94 10.87
C ALA A 42 6.57 10.67 9.52
N VAL A 43 7.21 10.08 8.49
CA VAL A 43 7.24 10.56 7.11
C VAL A 43 6.65 9.47 6.20
N TRP A 44 5.76 9.87 5.28
CA TRP A 44 5.13 8.96 4.34
C TRP A 44 5.77 9.09 2.96
N HIS A 45 6.18 7.97 2.38
CA HIS A 45 6.64 7.88 0.99
C HIS A 45 5.68 7.00 0.18
N GLN A 46 5.01 7.61 -0.81
CA GLN A 46 4.14 6.86 -1.72
C GLN A 46 4.96 6.33 -2.91
N LEU A 47 4.99 5.01 -3.08
CA LEU A 47 5.66 4.33 -4.20
C LEU A 47 5.02 2.96 -4.46
N ASP A 48 5.32 2.38 -5.62
CA ASP A 48 5.05 0.97 -5.91
C ASP A 48 6.27 0.14 -5.51
N LEU A 49 6.09 -0.87 -4.67
CA LEU A 49 7.18 -1.73 -4.20
C LEU A 49 7.81 -2.56 -5.33
N ARG A 50 7.09 -2.76 -6.44
CA ARG A 50 7.59 -3.45 -7.63
C ARG A 50 8.50 -2.57 -8.47
N ASP A 51 8.47 -1.25 -8.26
CA ASP A 51 9.40 -0.31 -8.91
C ASP A 51 10.67 -0.18 -8.05
N GLY A 52 11.66 -1.02 -8.36
CA GLY A 52 12.95 -1.01 -7.67
C GLY A 52 13.66 0.35 -7.71
N ALA A 53 13.47 1.13 -8.80
CA ALA A 53 14.06 2.46 -8.88
C ALA A 53 13.33 3.45 -7.95
N ALA A 54 12.02 3.35 -7.80
CA ALA A 54 11.26 4.14 -6.82
C ALA A 54 11.64 3.79 -5.38
N VAL A 55 11.81 2.51 -5.07
CA VAL A 55 12.29 2.06 -3.75
C VAL A 55 13.68 2.63 -3.47
N HIS A 56 14.60 2.54 -4.43
CA HIS A 56 15.96 3.08 -4.28
C HIS A 56 15.94 4.59 -3.97
N ARG A 57 15.16 5.37 -4.73
CA ARG A 57 15.00 6.82 -4.49
C ARG A 57 14.46 7.12 -3.09
N ALA A 58 13.52 6.32 -2.58
CA ALA A 58 12.97 6.52 -1.24
C ALA A 58 14.02 6.23 -0.15
N ILE A 59 14.80 5.16 -0.30
CA ILE A 59 15.87 4.81 0.65
C ILE A 59 17.00 5.84 0.61
N ASP A 60 17.39 6.32 -0.57
CA ASP A 60 18.41 7.37 -0.71
C ASP A 60 17.97 8.66 -0.03
N ARG A 61 16.69 9.02 -0.14
CA ARG A 61 16.13 10.16 0.58
C ARG A 61 16.21 9.98 2.09
N VAL A 62 15.84 8.82 2.61
CA VAL A 62 15.96 8.50 4.04
C VAL A 62 17.42 8.61 4.50
N ARG A 63 18.37 8.11 3.72
CA ARG A 63 19.81 8.22 4.02
C ARG A 63 20.31 9.66 3.98
N ALA A 64 19.86 10.46 3.02
CA ALA A 64 20.24 11.86 2.92
C ALA A 64 19.71 12.69 4.11
N GLU A 65 18.49 12.39 4.59
CA GLU A 65 17.83 13.12 5.67
C GLU A 65 18.23 12.62 7.07
N HIS A 66 18.54 11.32 7.22
CA HIS A 66 18.74 10.67 8.53
C HIS A 66 20.06 9.89 8.66
N GLY A 67 20.90 9.86 7.62
CA GLY A 67 22.22 9.22 7.61
C GLY A 67 22.19 7.71 7.32
N ARG A 68 21.35 6.94 8.03
CA ARG A 68 21.27 5.47 7.87
C ARG A 68 19.86 4.92 8.12
N VAL A 69 19.66 3.67 7.73
CA VAL A 69 18.49 2.86 8.13
C VAL A 69 18.96 1.87 9.20
N ASP A 70 18.43 2.01 10.41
CA ASP A 70 18.77 1.11 11.53
C ASP A 70 17.95 -0.18 11.53
N LEU A 71 16.69 -0.08 11.10
CA LEU A 71 15.74 -1.20 11.03
C LEU A 71 14.90 -1.09 9.76
N LEU A 72 14.73 -2.21 9.07
CA LEU A 72 13.79 -2.35 7.97
C LEU A 72 12.72 -3.38 8.35
N LEU A 73 11.47 -2.93 8.43
CA LEU A 73 10.31 -3.81 8.54
C LEU A 73 9.63 -3.90 7.18
N HIS A 74 9.73 -5.07 6.52
CA HIS A 74 9.02 -5.32 5.27
C HIS A 74 7.63 -5.92 5.54
N ALA A 75 6.61 -5.06 5.54
CA ALA A 75 5.20 -5.44 5.69
C ALA A 75 4.37 -5.16 4.42
N GLY A 76 5.04 -5.00 3.27
CA GLY A 76 4.41 -4.79 1.97
C GLY A 76 3.65 -6.03 1.52
N GLY A 77 2.39 -5.87 1.11
CA GLY A 77 1.60 -7.01 0.71
C GLY A 77 0.20 -6.68 0.25
N LEU A 78 -0.32 -7.55 -0.61
CA LEU A 78 -1.73 -7.61 -0.93
C LEU A 78 -2.21 -9.06 -0.96
N GLU A 79 -3.51 -9.22 -0.93
CA GLU A 79 -4.21 -10.50 -0.90
C GLU A 79 -5.21 -10.49 -2.05
N ILE A 80 -5.21 -11.56 -2.86
CA ILE A 80 -6.18 -11.79 -3.93
C ILE A 80 -6.55 -13.28 -3.91
N SER A 81 -7.63 -13.58 -3.20
CA SER A 81 -8.12 -14.93 -2.95
C SER A 81 -8.79 -15.52 -4.18
N ARG A 82 -8.13 -16.51 -4.78
CA ARG A 82 -8.71 -17.39 -5.80
C ARG A 82 -8.10 -18.79 -5.70
N LYS A 83 -8.86 -19.80 -6.11
CA LYS A 83 -8.29 -21.14 -6.38
C LYS A 83 -7.31 -21.03 -7.56
N LEU A 84 -6.22 -21.80 -7.54
CA LEU A 84 -5.19 -21.76 -8.60
C LEU A 84 -5.76 -21.82 -10.03
N PRO A 85 -6.73 -22.71 -10.38
CA PRO A 85 -7.29 -22.73 -11.73
C PRO A 85 -8.03 -21.45 -12.15
N GLY A 86 -8.47 -20.64 -11.18
CA GLY A 86 -9.18 -19.38 -11.41
C GLY A 86 -8.33 -18.14 -11.16
N LYS A 87 -7.05 -18.29 -10.82
CA LYS A 87 -6.12 -17.18 -10.58
C LYS A 87 -5.39 -16.86 -11.88
N THR A 88 -5.44 -15.61 -12.32
CA THR A 88 -4.71 -15.24 -13.53
C THR A 88 -3.21 -15.14 -13.23
N PRO A 89 -2.33 -15.32 -14.24
CA PRO A 89 -0.89 -15.11 -14.06
C PRO A 89 -0.58 -13.74 -13.45
N GLU A 90 -1.24 -12.68 -13.91
CA GLU A 90 -1.02 -11.31 -13.43
C GLU A 90 -1.39 -11.14 -11.96
N GLU A 91 -2.41 -11.87 -11.47
CA GLU A 91 -2.78 -11.87 -10.05
C GLU A 91 -1.82 -12.67 -9.18
N TYR A 92 -1.15 -13.67 -9.76
CA TYR A 92 -0.08 -14.39 -9.09
C TYR A 92 1.14 -13.49 -8.99
N ASP A 93 1.60 -12.96 -10.12
CA ASP A 93 2.76 -12.08 -10.22
C ASP A 93 2.58 -10.87 -9.31
N LEU A 94 1.41 -10.22 -9.31
CA LEU A 94 1.16 -9.08 -8.43
C LEU A 94 1.28 -9.42 -6.93
N VAL A 95 0.74 -10.55 -6.47
CA VAL A 95 0.82 -10.94 -5.05
C VAL A 95 2.24 -11.35 -4.67
N PHE A 96 2.96 -11.99 -5.60
CA PHE A 96 4.33 -12.46 -5.40
C PHE A 96 5.34 -11.31 -5.43
N ASP A 97 5.33 -10.51 -6.49
CA ASP A 97 6.33 -9.47 -6.77
C ASP A 97 6.32 -8.31 -5.76
N VAL A 98 5.20 -8.09 -5.05
CA VAL A 98 5.17 -7.08 -3.97
C VAL A 98 5.99 -7.52 -2.74
N LYS A 99 6.28 -8.83 -2.61
CA LYS A 99 7.00 -9.43 -1.49
C LYS A 99 8.39 -9.97 -1.85
N ALA A 100 8.63 -10.28 -3.12
CA ALA A 100 9.83 -10.95 -3.60
C ALA A 100 11.07 -10.05 -3.59
#